data_AF-A0A425C5X2-F1
#
_entry.id   AF-A0A425C5X2-F1
#
_cell.length_a   1.000
_cell.length_b   1.000
_cell.length_c   1.000
_cell.angle_alpha   90.00
_cell.angle_beta   90.00
_cell.angle_gamma   90.00
#
_symmetry.space_group_name_H-M   'P 1'
#
loop_
_entity.id
_entity.type
_entity.pdbx_description
1 polymer ?
#
loop_
_entity_poly.entity_id
_entity_poly.type
_entity_poly.pdbx_seq_one_letter_code
_entity_poly.pdbx_strand_id
1 'polypeptide(L)' 'MGLWQRTLKQTLQFTGVGLHSGEKVVIRVHPAPVNSGIVFHIGDRSRAIPALIENVSSNSQLCTQLIGANG' A
#
# COMPACT_ATOMS: atom_id res chain seq x y z
N MET A 1 17.81 -22.14 -10.91
CA MET A 1 17.21 -21.33 -9.81
C MET A 1 15.82 -20.91 -10.28
N GLY A 2 14.74 -21.37 -9.64
CA GLY A 2 13.37 -21.04 -10.06
C GLY A 2 12.98 -19.61 -9.73
N LEU A 3 12.07 -19.03 -10.53
CA LEU A 3 11.46 -17.74 -10.25
C LEU A 3 10.30 -17.94 -9.27
N TRP A 4 10.59 -17.75 -7.97
CA TRP A 4 9.59 -17.85 -6.91
C TRP A 4 9.05 -16.46 -6.55
N GLN A 5 7.76 -16.38 -6.22
CA GLN A 5 7.22 -15.18 -5.59
C GLN A 5 7.91 -14.91 -4.26
N ARG A 6 8.01 -13.63 -3.91
CA ARG A 6 8.68 -13.18 -2.68
C ARG A 6 7.71 -12.40 -1.83
N THR A 7 7.82 -12.60 -0.53
CA THR A 7 7.14 -11.82 0.49
C THR A 7 8.11 -11.49 1.61
N LEU A 8 7.70 -10.66 2.57
CA LEU A 8 8.54 -10.34 3.71
C LEU A 8 8.72 -11.55 4.63
N LYS A 9 9.89 -11.69 5.24
CA LYS A 9 10.14 -12.72 6.27
C LYS A 9 9.45 -12.40 7.60
N GLN A 10 9.29 -11.11 7.91
CA GLN A 10 8.66 -10.60 9.13
C GLN A 10 8.03 -9.23 8.86
N THR A 11 7.15 -8.79 9.75
CA THR A 11 6.55 -7.46 9.69
C THR A 11 7.59 -6.37 9.96
N LEU A 12 7.51 -5.28 9.19
CA LEU A 12 8.31 -4.06 9.38
C LEU A 12 7.41 -2.91 9.79
N GLN A 13 7.93 -1.98 10.58
CA GLN A 13 7.22 -0.76 10.99
C GLN A 13 8.10 0.47 10.76
N PHE A 14 7.49 1.53 10.22
CA PHE A 14 8.11 2.83 10.00
C PHE A 14 7.20 3.92 10.55
N THR A 15 7.79 5.01 11.02
CA THR A 15 7.07 6.23 11.42
C THR A 15 7.64 7.40 10.64
N GLY A 16 6.78 8.31 10.19
CA GLY A 16 7.21 9.46 9.42
C GLY A 16 6.12 10.52 9.25
N VAL A 17 6.35 11.41 8.29
CA VAL A 17 5.43 12.49 7.92
C VAL A 17 5.10 12.35 6.43
N GLY A 18 3.83 12.45 6.07
CA GLY A 18 3.40 12.44 4.68
C GLY A 18 3.87 13.71 3.96
N LEU A 19 4.61 13.56 2.85
CA LEU A 19 5.24 14.68 2.15
C LEU A 19 4.25 15.80 1.80
N HIS A 20 3.09 15.44 1.23
CA HIS A 20 2.11 16.40 0.74
C HIS A 20 1.04 16.79 1.76
N SER A 21 0.75 15.92 2.74
CA SER A 21 -0.26 16.19 3.77
C SER A 21 0.31 16.87 5.02
N GLY A 22 1.60 16.69 5.32
CA GLY A 22 2.21 17.09 6.60
C GLY A 22 1.78 16.22 7.79
N GLU A 23 0.95 15.21 7.56
CA GLU A 23 0.39 14.37 8.63
C GLU A 23 1.38 13.32 9.13
N LYS A 24 1.39 13.09 10.45
CA LYS A 24 2.16 12.00 11.06
C LYS A 24 1.53 10.66 10.69
N VAL A 25 2.35 9.72 10.24
CA VAL A 25 1.89 8.39 9.81
C VAL A 25 2.75 7.28 10.41
N VAL A 26 2.11 6.16 10.71
CA VAL A 26 2.76 4.89 11.03
C VAL A 26 2.42 3.90 9.92
N ILE A 27 3.45 3.36 9.27
CA ILE A 27 3.32 2.36 8.21
C ILE A 27 3.75 1.01 8.76
N ARG A 28 2.93 -0.02 8.56
CA ARG A 28 3.28 -1.42 8.84
C ARG A 28 3.22 -2.22 7.55
N VAL A 29 4.29 -2.93 7.24
CA VAL A 29 4.38 -3.79 6.05
C VAL A 29 4.42 -5.24 6.52
N HIS A 30 3.48 -6.05 6.05
CA HIS A 30 3.30 -7.41 6.53
C HIS A 30 3.62 -8.44 5.43
N PRO A 31 4.06 -9.66 5.80
CA PRO A 31 4.04 -10.79 4.88
C PRO A 31 2.62 -11.00 4.31
N ALA A 32 2.57 -11.49 3.08
CA ALA A 32 1.33 -11.76 2.36
C ALA A 32 1.43 -13.11 1.62
N PRO A 33 0.31 -13.85 1.46
CA PRO A 33 0.28 -15.11 0.73
C PRO A 33 0.69 -14.97 -0.74
N VAL A 34 1.00 -16.11 -1.38
CA VAL A 34 1.22 -16.18 -2.83
C VAL A 34 0.03 -15.60 -3.59
N ASN A 35 0.31 -14.93 -4.71
CA ASN A 35 -0.65 -14.25 -5.59
C ASN A 35 -1.42 -13.06 -4.98
N SER A 36 -1.04 -12.58 -3.79
CA SER A 36 -1.68 -11.39 -3.20
C SER A 36 -1.43 -10.10 -3.97
N GLY A 37 -0.31 -10.02 -4.70
CA GLY A 37 0.22 -8.74 -5.18
C GLY A 37 0.62 -7.81 -4.02
N ILE A 38 0.68 -6.51 -4.30
CA ILE A 38 0.89 -5.45 -3.31
C ILE A 38 -0.46 -4.80 -3.00
N VAL A 39 -0.84 -4.76 -1.73
CA VAL A 39 -2.13 -4.21 -1.28
C VAL A 39 -1.90 -3.20 -0.17
N PHE A 40 -2.41 -2.00 -0.33
CA PHE A 40 -2.42 -0.97 0.69
C PHE A 40 -3.65 -1.11 1.58
N HIS A 41 -3.50 -0.81 2.86
CA HIS A 41 -4.59 -0.79 3.82
C HIS A 41 -4.60 0.55 4.55
N ILE A 42 -5.78 1.12 4.77
CA ILE A 42 -5.97 2.32 5.58
C ILE A 42 -6.59 1.90 6.92
N GLY A 43 -6.11 2.48 8.03
CA GLY A 43 -6.62 2.21 9.37
C GLY A 43 -6.32 0.79 9.88
N ASP A 44 -7.33 0.13 10.43
CA ASP A 44 -7.28 -1.21 11.05
C ASP A 44 -7.36 -2.36 10.05
N ARG A 45 -6.93 -2.13 8.79
CA ARG A 45 -7.01 -3.07 7.65
C ARG A 45 -8.41 -3.33 7.09
N SER A 46 -9.43 -2.61 7.54
CA SER A 46 -10.80 -2.72 7.02
C SER A 46 -10.94 -2.38 5.53
N ARG A 47 -10.10 -1.47 5.00
CA ARG A 47 -10.15 -1.05 3.58
C ARG A 47 -8.88 -1.45 2.82
N ALA A 48 -8.99 -2.47 1.97
CA ALA A 48 -7.93 -2.92 1.08
C ALA A 48 -7.98 -2.17 -0.25
N ILE A 49 -6.82 -1.71 -0.74
CA ILE A 49 -6.65 -1.04 -2.03
C ILE A 49 -5.48 -1.73 -2.76
N PRO A 50 -5.76 -2.65 -3.70
CA PRO A 50 -4.72 -3.28 -4.51
C PRO A 50 -3.95 -2.25 -5.33
N ALA A 51 -2.62 -2.40 -5.41
CA ALA A 51 -1.77 -1.54 -6.23
C ALA A 51 -1.86 -1.91 -7.72
N LEU A 52 -3.04 -1.70 -8.30
CA LEU A 52 -3.37 -1.96 -9.70
C LEU A 52 -3.70 -0.65 -10.42
N ILE A 53 -3.50 -0.63 -11.74
CA ILE A 53 -3.69 0.57 -12.57
C ILE A 53 -5.12 1.12 -12.50
N GLU A 54 -6.11 0.24 -12.36
CA GLU A 54 -7.52 0.59 -12.20
C GLU A 54 -7.82 1.41 -10.94
N ASN A 55 -6.96 1.32 -9.92
CA ASN A 55 -7.10 2.06 -8.67
C ASN A 55 -6.30 3.37 -8.67
N VAL A 56 -5.60 3.72 -9.75
CA VAL A 56 -4.84 4.97 -9.83
C VAL A 56 -5.79 6.13 -10.12
N SER A 57 -5.73 7.17 -9.28
CA SER A 57 -6.53 8.38 -9.46
C SER A 57 -6.13 9.14 -10.72
N SER A 58 -7.10 9.50 -11.55
CA SER A 58 -6.90 10.37 -12.72
C SER A 58 -6.59 11.82 -12.34
N ASN A 59 -6.78 12.20 -11.08
CA ASN A 59 -6.66 13.59 -10.59
C ASN A 59 -5.43 13.82 -9.70
N SER A 60 -4.45 12.90 -9.70
CA SER A 60 -3.22 13.07 -8.93
C SER A 60 -2.19 13.90 -9.71
N GLN A 61 -1.64 14.96 -9.10
CA GLN A 61 -0.67 15.85 -9.77
C GLN A 61 0.78 15.66 -9.29
N LEU A 62 0.98 15.46 -7.97
CA LEU A 62 2.30 15.52 -7.34
C LEU A 62 2.83 14.16 -6.85
N CYS A 63 2.04 13.10 -7.01
CA CYS A 63 2.40 11.72 -6.70
C CYS A 63 1.43 10.77 -7.42
N THR A 64 1.69 9.46 -7.38
CA THR A 64 0.69 8.45 -7.75
C THR A 64 -0.20 8.19 -6.54
N GLN A 65 -1.48 8.52 -6.66
CA GLN A 65 -2.47 8.26 -5.61
C GLN A 65 -3.34 7.07 -5.99
N LEU A 66 -3.50 6.13 -5.05
CA LEU A 66 -4.49 5.07 -5.17
C LEU A 66 -5.79 5.49 -4.49
N ILE A 67 -6.93 5.23 -5.14
CA ILE A 67 -8.28 5.45 -4.62
C ILE A 67 -8.97 4.11 -4.37
N GLY A 68 -9.74 4.04 -3.28
CA GLY A 68 -10.53 2.84 -2.97
C GLY A 68 -11.88 2.87 -3.68
N ALA A 69 -12.67 1.80 -3.53
CA ALA A 69 -14.00 1.69 -4.14
C ALA A 69 -14.99 2.84 -3.80
N ASN A 70 -14.67 3.67 -2.79
CA ASN A 70 -15.53 4.76 -2.32
C ASN A 70 -15.00 6.17 -2.64
N GLY A 71 -13.97 6.29 -3.49
CA GLY A 71 -13.29 7.57 -3.78
C GLY A 71 -12.39 8.00 -2.63
#